data_AF-A0A7L4R6Q6-F1
#
_entry.id   AF-A0A7L4R6Q6-F1
#
_cell.length_a   1.000
_cell.length_b   1.000
_cell.length_c   1.000
_cell.angle_alpha   90.00
_cell.angle_beta   90.00
_cell.angle_gamma   90.00
#
_symmetry.space_group_name_H-M   'P 1'
#
loop_
_entity.id
_entity.type
_entity.pdbx_description
1 polymer ?
#
loop_
_entity_poly.entity_id
_entity_poly.type
_entity_poly.pdbx_seq_one_letter_code
_entity_poly.pdbx_strand_id
1 'polypeptide(L)'
;PNGWSRLKRSLSLLKGMDCNTVIRFTLIKGLNDSPELLAKYAKLFSSASPTYIEVKAYMFLGYSRLRLKEENMPYHEYVKEFSKSLLKLLPDYRYKDECSDSRIVLLKRK
;
A
#
# COMPACT_ATOMS: atom_id res chain seq x y z
N PRO A 1 -10.45 21.07 -3.93
CA PRO A 1 -10.58 20.69 -5.37
C PRO A 1 -9.19 20.48 -5.99
N ASN A 2 -8.96 19.45 -6.84
CA ASN A 2 -7.69 19.03 -7.48
C ASN A 2 -6.70 18.09 -6.73
N GLY A 3 -7.05 17.61 -5.53
CA GLY A 3 -6.14 16.80 -4.70
C GLY A 3 -5.59 15.55 -5.39
N TRP A 4 -6.43 14.82 -6.14
CA TRP A 4 -6.02 13.62 -6.86
C TRP A 4 -4.98 13.89 -7.96
N SER A 5 -5.18 14.95 -8.75
CA SER A 5 -4.23 15.34 -9.80
C SER A 5 -2.88 15.76 -9.21
N ARG A 6 -2.89 16.48 -8.08
CA ARG A 6 -1.66 16.86 -7.36
C ARG A 6 -0.94 15.65 -6.78
N LEU A 7 -1.67 14.69 -6.20
CA LEU A 7 -1.08 13.45 -5.70
C LEU A 7 -0.39 12.66 -6.83
N LYS A 8 -1.04 12.51 -7.99
CA LYS A 8 -0.43 11.85 -9.16
C LYS A 8 0.85 12.57 -9.62
N ARG A 9 0.85 13.90 -9.61
CA ARG A 9 2.06 14.69 -9.90
C ARG A 9 3.15 14.42 -8.87
N SER A 10 2.85 14.42 -7.57
CA SER A 10 3.82 14.09 -6.52
C SER A 10 4.39 12.68 -6.69
N LEU A 11 3.55 11.69 -7.00
CA LEU A 11 3.99 10.31 -7.25
C LEU A 11 4.93 10.20 -8.46
N SER A 12 4.68 10.97 -9.54
CA SER A 12 5.57 10.97 -10.71
C SER A 12 6.97 11.53 -10.42
N LEU A 13 7.11 12.36 -9.38
CA LEU A 13 8.41 12.92 -9.00
C LEU A 13 9.28 11.91 -8.25
N LEU A 14 8.70 10.89 -7.62
CA LEU A 14 9.45 9.89 -6.83
C LEU A 14 10.49 9.14 -7.65
N LYS A 15 10.20 8.87 -8.93
CA LYS A 15 11.09 8.10 -9.83
C LYS A 15 12.46 8.76 -10.05
N GLY A 16 12.54 10.09 -9.96
CA GLY A 16 13.76 10.86 -10.19
C GLY A 16 14.51 11.29 -8.93
N MET A 17 14.06 10.87 -7.74
CA MET A 17 14.70 11.26 -6.48
C MET A 17 15.93 10.39 -6.21
N ASP A 18 17.06 11.03 -5.90
CA ASP A 18 18.30 10.36 -5.48
C ASP A 18 18.29 10.05 -3.98
N CYS A 19 17.25 9.33 -3.54
CA CYS A 19 17.11 8.88 -2.16
C CYS A 19 16.20 7.66 -2.06
N ASN A 20 16.16 7.03 -0.88
CA ASN A 20 15.22 5.97 -0.62
C ASN A 20 13.79 6.53 -0.54
N THR A 21 12.93 6.09 -1.45
CA THR A 21 11.52 6.49 -1.49
C THR A 21 10.62 5.34 -1.02
N VAL A 22 9.54 5.68 -0.32
CA VAL A 22 8.56 4.71 0.17
C VAL A 22 7.14 5.17 -0.13
N ILE A 23 6.31 4.24 -0.60
CA ILE A 23 4.86 4.39 -0.59
C ILE A 23 4.29 3.54 0.54
N ARG A 24 3.74 4.19 1.57
CA ARG A 24 3.01 3.52 2.63
C ARG A 24 1.53 3.45 2.31
N PHE A 25 1.05 2.25 2.03
CA PHE A 25 -0.33 1.94 1.70
C PHE A 25 -1.04 1.35 2.93
N THR A 26 -2.05 2.05 3.44
CA THR A 26 -2.88 1.57 4.55
C THR A 26 -4.06 0.77 4.00
N LEU A 27 -4.06 -0.54 4.23
CA LEU A 27 -5.10 -1.47 3.80
C LEU A 27 -6.26 -1.49 4.80
N ILE A 28 -7.46 -1.18 4.33
CA ILE A 28 -8.73 -1.15 5.07
C ILE A 28 -9.66 -2.17 4.42
N LYS A 29 -10.01 -3.21 5.18
CA LYS A 29 -10.85 -4.29 4.67
C LYS A 29 -12.25 -3.78 4.31
N GLY A 30 -12.74 -4.14 3.14
CA GLY A 30 -14.05 -3.73 2.59
C GLY A 30 -14.11 -2.31 2.04
N LEU A 31 -12.98 -1.58 1.99
CA LEU A 31 -12.94 -0.20 1.48
C LEU A 31 -11.97 -0.03 0.32
N ASN A 32 -10.74 -0.53 0.47
CA ASN A 32 -9.68 -0.35 -0.53
C ASN A 32 -8.94 -1.65 -0.88
N ASP A 33 -9.61 -2.79 -0.70
CA ASP A 33 -9.05 -4.13 -0.87
C ASP A 33 -9.68 -4.92 -2.03
N SER A 34 -10.50 -4.28 -2.87
CA SER A 34 -11.13 -4.96 -4.00
C SER A 34 -10.14 -5.32 -5.12
N PRO A 35 -10.39 -6.39 -5.90
CA PRO A 35 -9.52 -6.77 -7.03
C PRO A 35 -9.35 -5.68 -8.10
N GLU A 36 -10.41 -4.89 -8.35
CA GLU A 36 -10.35 -3.78 -9.30
C GLU A 36 -9.39 -2.68 -8.81
N LEU A 37 -9.45 -2.35 -7.52
CA LEU A 37 -8.57 -1.37 -6.90
C LEU A 37 -7.13 -1.87 -6.84
N LEU A 38 -6.91 -3.16 -6.57
CA LEU A 38 -5.59 -3.80 -6.58
C LEU A 38 -4.84 -3.51 -7.89
N ALA A 39 -5.49 -3.73 -9.04
CA ALA A 39 -4.90 -3.45 -10.36
C ALA A 39 -4.59 -1.95 -10.56
N LYS A 40 -5.47 -1.07 -10.09
CA LYS A 40 -5.25 0.39 -10.14
C LYS A 40 -4.07 0.81 -9.26
N TYR A 41 -3.91 0.23 -8.07
CA TYR A 41 -2.77 0.48 -7.19
C TYR A 41 -1.47 -0.03 -7.80
N ALA A 42 -1.45 -1.24 -8.37
CA ALA A 42 -0.28 -1.76 -9.07
C ALA A 42 0.19 -0.81 -10.17
N LYS A 43 -0.73 -0.31 -11.01
CA LYS A 43 -0.41 0.68 -12.06
C LYS A 43 0.16 1.97 -11.46
N LEU A 44 -0.43 2.46 -10.37
CA LEU A 44 0.02 3.68 -9.71
C LEU A 44 1.42 3.51 -9.09
N PHE A 45 1.66 2.42 -8.37
CA PHE A 45 2.94 2.12 -7.73
C PHE A 45 4.04 1.85 -8.76
N SER A 46 3.73 1.15 -9.85
CA SER A 46 4.63 0.97 -10.99
C SER A 46 5.04 2.32 -11.59
N SER A 47 4.07 3.22 -11.84
CA SER A 47 4.37 4.55 -12.39
C SER A 47 5.24 5.42 -11.47
N ALA A 48 5.07 5.30 -10.16
CA ALA A 48 5.85 6.03 -9.16
C ALA A 48 7.23 5.41 -8.92
N SER A 49 7.34 4.09 -9.11
CA SER A 49 8.57 3.30 -8.94
C SER A 49 9.33 3.61 -7.63
N PRO A 50 8.71 3.62 -6.43
CA PRO A 50 9.46 3.85 -5.18
C PRO A 50 10.51 2.76 -4.91
N THR A 51 11.47 3.04 -4.03
CA THR A 51 12.40 2.01 -3.54
C THR A 51 11.67 0.93 -2.72
N TYR A 52 10.69 1.35 -1.92
CA TYR A 52 9.93 0.49 -1.03
C TYR A 52 8.41 0.71 -1.16
N ILE A 53 7.65 -0.35 -0.96
CA ILE A 53 6.19 -0.29 -0.76
C ILE A 53 5.89 -0.98 0.57
N GLU A 54 5.23 -0.26 1.47
CA GLU A 54 4.78 -0.78 2.74
C GLU A 54 3.27 -0.98 2.69
N VAL A 55 2.81 -2.23 2.77
CA VAL A 55 1.39 -2.55 2.92
C VAL A 55 1.13 -2.76 4.40
N LYS A 56 0.40 -1.85 5.03
CA LYS A 56 0.12 -1.88 6.48
C LYS A 56 -1.37 -1.99 6.74
N ALA A 57 -1.78 -2.82 7.68
CA ALA A 57 -3.16 -2.85 8.15
C ALA A 57 -3.60 -1.50 8.72
N TYR A 58 -4.83 -1.12 8.43
CA TYR A 58 -5.55 -0.16 9.25
C TYR A 58 -5.69 -0.68 10.69
N MET A 59 -5.45 0.19 11.67
CA MET A 59 -5.59 -0.12 13.09
C MET A 59 -6.79 0.65 13.67
N PHE A 60 -7.66 -0.05 14.39
CA PHE A 60 -8.88 0.53 14.97
C PHE A 60 -8.60 1.42 16.19
N LEU A 61 -8.07 2.62 15.95
CA LEU A 61 -7.58 3.55 16.97
C LEU A 61 -8.00 5.00 16.69
N GLY A 62 -8.11 5.82 17.75
CA GLY A 62 -8.38 7.26 17.67
C GLY A 62 -9.68 7.61 16.93
N TYR A 63 -9.68 8.76 16.24
CA TYR A 63 -10.85 9.29 15.51
C TYR A 63 -11.40 8.38 14.39
N SER A 64 -10.63 7.39 13.95
CA SER A 64 -11.12 6.44 12.93
C SER A 64 -12.30 5.61 13.43
N ARG A 65 -12.41 5.40 14.76
CA ARG A 65 -13.50 4.66 15.40
C ARG A 65 -14.88 5.28 15.22
N LEU A 66 -14.95 6.56 14.86
CA LEU A 66 -16.21 7.26 14.58
C LEU A 66 -16.78 6.95 13.20
N ARG A 67 -15.98 6.35 12.30
CA ARG A 67 -16.32 6.19 10.88
C ARG A 67 -16.07 4.80 10.32
N LEU A 68 -15.19 4.03 10.96
CA LEU A 68 -14.84 2.66 10.60
C LEU A 68 -15.16 1.72 11.76
N LYS A 69 -15.25 0.42 11.47
CA LYS A 69 -15.47 -0.64 12.45
C LYS A 69 -14.20 -1.45 12.66
N GLU A 70 -14.16 -2.22 13.74
CA GLU A 70 -13.08 -3.16 14.02
C GLU A 70 -12.93 -4.19 12.89
N GLU A 71 -14.02 -4.62 12.27
CA GLU A 71 -14.04 -5.54 11.12
C GLU A 71 -13.25 -5.01 9.90
N ASN A 72 -13.07 -3.68 9.80
CA ASN A 72 -12.29 -3.06 8.74
C ASN A 72 -10.77 -3.18 8.98
N MET A 73 -10.32 -3.57 10.18
CA MET A 73 -8.91 -3.80 10.52
C MET A 73 -8.49 -5.22 10.10
N PRO A 74 -7.70 -5.38 9.02
CA PRO A 74 -7.29 -6.71 8.58
C PRO A 74 -6.29 -7.35 9.56
N TYR A 75 -6.33 -8.69 9.65
CA TYR A 75 -5.27 -9.47 10.30
C TYR A 75 -4.02 -9.52 9.42
N HIS A 76 -2.88 -9.86 10.01
CA HIS A 76 -1.59 -9.91 9.29
C HIS A 76 -1.63 -10.82 8.06
N GLU A 77 -2.20 -12.02 8.18
CA GLU A 77 -2.32 -12.96 7.04
C GLU A 77 -3.12 -12.36 5.87
N TYR A 78 -4.14 -11.54 6.14
CA TYR A 78 -4.87 -10.84 5.08
C TYR A 78 -3.98 -9.81 4.35
N VAL A 79 -3.16 -9.07 5.10
CA VAL A 79 -2.17 -8.13 4.53
C VAL A 79 -1.14 -8.87 3.68
N LYS A 80 -0.69 -10.06 4.11
CA LYS A 80 0.23 -10.91 3.35
C LYS A 80 -0.37 -11.35 2.03
N GLU A 81 -1.60 -11.89 2.04
CA GLU A 81 -2.25 -12.36 0.82
C GLU A 81 -2.56 -11.22 -0.16
N PHE A 82 -2.97 -10.06 0.34
CA PHE A 82 -3.10 -8.85 -0.47
C PHE A 82 -1.75 -8.45 -1.08
N SER A 83 -0.68 -8.47 -0.29
CA SER A 83 0.67 -8.10 -0.74
C SER A 83 1.22 -9.07 -1.78
N LYS A 84 0.99 -10.38 -1.63
CA LYS A 84 1.34 -11.40 -2.63
C LYS A 84 0.57 -11.17 -3.93
N SER A 85 -0.73 -10.84 -3.84
CA SER A 85 -1.56 -10.54 -5.00
C SER A 85 -1.10 -9.28 -5.72
N LEU A 86 -0.72 -8.24 -4.97
CA LEU A 86 -0.11 -7.02 -5.50
C LEU A 86 1.22 -7.32 -6.20
N LEU A 87 2.06 -8.18 -5.60
CA LEU A 87 3.37 -8.55 -6.12
C LEU A 87 3.29 -9.27 -7.48
N LYS A 88 2.23 -10.07 -7.72
CA LYS A 88 1.98 -10.70 -9.03
C LYS A 88 1.81 -9.66 -10.15
N LEU A 89 1.38 -8.44 -9.83
CA LEU A 89 1.20 -7.34 -10.77
C LEU A 89 2.40 -6.37 -10.82
N LEU A 90 3.40 -6.58 -9.96
CA LEU A 90 4.58 -5.73 -9.81
C LEU A 90 5.86 -6.57 -9.99
N PRO A 91 6.19 -6.96 -11.24
CA PRO A 91 7.32 -7.86 -11.50
C PRO A 91 8.68 -7.28 -11.09
N ASP A 92 8.79 -5.96 -10.98
CA ASP A 92 10.02 -5.26 -10.57
C ASP A 92 10.22 -5.20 -9.05
N TYR A 93 9.32 -5.80 -8.27
CA TYR A 93 9.41 -5.83 -6.82
C TYR A 93 9.60 -7.26 -6.32
N ARG A 94 10.09 -7.38 -5.09
CA ARG A 94 10.17 -8.63 -4.34
C ARG A 94 9.65 -8.43 -2.92
N TYR A 95 9.13 -9.51 -2.34
CA TYR A 95 8.85 -9.58 -0.91
C TYR A 95 10.17 -9.45 -0.14
N LYS A 96 10.27 -8.47 0.77
CA LYS A 96 11.52 -8.17 1.48
C LYS A 96 11.44 -8.61 2.93
N ASP A 97 10.38 -8.23 3.64
CA ASP A 97 10.23 -8.50 5.07
C ASP A 97 8.77 -8.32 5.52
N GLU A 98 8.46 -8.72 6.76
CA GLU A 98 7.18 -8.49 7.41
C GLU A 98 7.29 -8.35 8.93
N CYS A 99 6.31 -7.70 9.56
CA CYS A 99 6.18 -7.66 11.02
C CYS A 99 4.71 -7.88 11.41
N SER A 100 4.44 -9.01 12.06
CA SER A 100 3.09 -9.44 12.48
C SER A 100 2.47 -8.50 13.50
N ASP A 101 3.26 -8.02 14.46
CA ASP A 101 2.78 -7.15 15.55
C ASP A 101 2.25 -5.82 15.01
N SER A 102 2.89 -5.32 13.95
CA SER A 102 2.48 -4.11 13.23
C SER A 102 1.59 -4.38 12.02
N ARG A 103 1.28 -5.65 11.74
CA ARG A 103 0.49 -6.13 10.58
C ARG A 103 0.92 -5.47 9.27
N ILE A 104 2.23 -5.53 8.99
CA ILE A 104 2.87 -4.83 7.87
C ILE A 104 3.72 -5.77 7.04
N VAL A 105 3.70 -5.56 5.73
CA VAL A 105 4.54 -6.22 4.74
C VAL A 105 5.36 -5.18 3.98
N LEU A 106 6.65 -5.46 3.82
CA LEU A 106 7.57 -4.63 3.07
C LEU A 106 7.91 -5.30 1.73
N LEU A 107 7.66 -4.57 0.65
CA LEU A 107 8.12 -4.92 -0.69
C LEU A 107 9.27 -3.99 -1.06
N LYS A 108 10.30 -4.55 -1.70
CA LYS A 108 11.47 -3.80 -2.17
C LYS A 108 11.58 -3.93 -3.68
N ARG A 109 11.85 -2.81 -4.36
CA ARG A 109 12.21 -2.82 -5.79
C ARG A 109 13.48 -3.66 -5.99
N LYS A 110 13.51 -4.48 -7.05
CA LYS A 110 14.61 -5.41 -7.34
C LYS A 110 15.93 -4.66 -7.51
#